data_AF-A0A8S0FS05-F1
#
_entry.id   AF-A0A8S0FS05-F1
#
_cell.length_a   1.000
_cell.length_b   1.000
_cell.length_c   1.000
_cell.angle_alpha   90.00
_cell.angle_beta   90.00
_cell.angle_gamma   90.00
#
_symmetry.space_group_name_H-M   'P 1'
#
loop_
_entity.id
_entity.type
_entity.pdbx_description
1 polymer ?
#
loop_
_entity_poly.entity_id
_entity_poly.type
_entity_poly.pdbx_seq_one_letter_code
_entity_poly.pdbx_strand_id
1 'polypeptide(L)'
;MLGLHIDDKAPPSNDPHDHVTAYCDGATMTYNTKNHTLTWQGVPDGVVKILGESEIEIFGRADVTINSENVVNIHGGKLINADADIINVTATDTINAHADLVNVIATSSVSVTAANRISLTAQTISAWAPGTRSNNVAADLQWYNTSWSNAYYRDISSR
;
A
#
# COMPACT_ATOMS: atom_id res chain seq x y z
N MET A 1 18.20 35.04 28.50
CA MET A 1 19.54 35.13 27.89
C MET A 1 19.31 35.47 26.42
N LEU A 2 19.76 36.62 25.95
CA LEU A 2 19.64 37.02 24.53
C LEU A 2 20.97 36.68 23.86
N GLY A 3 20.95 35.89 22.80
CA GLY A 3 22.12 35.60 21.98
C GLY A 3 22.21 36.59 20.82
N LEU A 4 23.36 37.23 20.64
CA LEU A 4 23.68 37.99 19.44
C LEU A 4 24.65 37.16 18.60
N HIS A 5 24.46 37.18 17.27
CA HIS A 5 25.47 36.64 16.36
C HIS A 5 26.77 37.45 16.48
N ILE A 6 27.89 36.77 16.27
CA ILE A 6 29.25 37.34 16.33
C ILE A 6 29.97 37.01 15.01
N ASP A 7 31.04 37.73 14.70
CA ASP A 7 31.68 37.71 13.37
C ASP A 7 32.11 36.31 12.89
N ASP A 8 32.46 35.39 13.79
CA ASP A 8 32.86 34.02 13.48
C ASP A 8 31.69 33.01 13.51
N LYS A 9 30.46 33.48 13.76
CA LYS A 9 29.22 32.70 13.81
C LYS A 9 28.12 33.36 12.99
N ALA A 10 28.18 33.11 11.68
CA ALA A 10 27.16 33.52 10.74
C ALA A 10 25.76 33.03 11.16
N PRO A 11 24.70 33.78 10.81
CA PRO A 11 23.32 33.35 11.06
C PRO A 11 23.01 32.05 10.30
N PRO A 12 22.08 31.23 10.81
CA PRO A 12 21.73 29.94 10.20
C PRO A 12 21.00 30.06 8.84
N SER A 13 20.46 31.23 8.51
CA SER A 13 19.94 31.54 7.18
C SER A 13 20.10 33.04 6.89
N ASN A 14 20.23 33.37 5.60
CA ASN A 14 20.19 34.73 5.07
C ASN A 14 18.91 34.99 4.26
N ASP A 15 18.00 34.01 4.13
CA ASP A 15 16.68 34.22 3.53
C ASP A 15 15.76 34.91 4.56
N PRO A 16 15.26 36.13 4.26
CA PRO A 16 14.39 36.85 5.21
C PRO A 16 13.05 36.16 5.47
N HIS A 17 12.68 35.14 4.70
CA HIS A 17 11.42 34.40 4.88
C HIS A 17 11.56 33.21 5.84
N ASP A 18 12.77 32.81 6.22
CA ASP A 18 13.04 31.65 7.05
C ASP A 18 12.96 31.96 8.55
N HIS A 19 12.29 31.07 9.28
CA HIS A 19 12.48 30.90 10.72
C HIS A 19 13.20 29.56 10.95
N VAL A 20 14.45 29.62 11.44
CA VAL A 20 15.33 28.45 11.55
C VAL A 20 15.76 28.20 12.99
N THR A 21 15.62 26.95 13.43
CA THR A 21 16.39 26.39 14.55
C THR A 21 17.47 25.49 13.97
N ALA A 22 18.75 25.82 14.19
CA ALA A 22 19.90 25.04 13.74
C ALA A 22 20.63 24.42 14.93
N TYR A 23 20.91 23.12 14.84
CA TYR A 23 21.61 22.34 15.86
C TYR A 23 23.10 22.22 15.51
N CYS A 24 23.93 21.93 16.51
CA CYS A 24 25.40 21.88 16.34
C CYS A 24 25.90 20.72 15.48
N ASP A 25 25.07 19.69 15.28
CA ASP A 25 25.30 18.55 14.40
C ASP A 25 24.89 18.83 12.94
N GLY A 26 24.36 20.02 12.65
CA GLY A 26 23.91 20.42 11.32
C GLY A 26 22.44 20.11 11.03
N ALA A 27 21.71 19.47 11.95
CA ALA A 27 20.27 19.31 11.80
C ALA A 27 19.56 20.67 11.85
N THR A 28 18.43 20.80 11.14
CA THR A 28 17.63 22.02 11.15
C THR A 28 16.13 21.75 11.17
N MET A 29 15.40 22.66 11.81
CA MET A 29 13.97 22.86 11.64
C MET A 29 13.73 24.24 11.05
N THR A 30 13.17 24.30 9.85
CA THR A 30 12.95 25.55 9.10
C THR A 30 11.49 25.71 8.72
N TYR A 31 10.88 26.84 9.06
CA TYR A 31 9.61 27.28 8.47
C TYR A 31 9.87 28.45 7.52
N ASN A 32 9.55 28.30 6.24
CA ASN A 32 9.68 29.36 5.23
C ASN A 32 8.31 29.97 4.92
N THR A 33 8.19 31.27 5.14
CA THR A 33 6.91 32.00 5.03
C THR A 33 6.49 32.29 3.58
N LYS A 34 7.42 32.27 2.62
CA LYS A 34 7.12 32.54 1.20
C LYS A 34 6.45 31.37 0.52
N ASN A 35 6.89 30.15 0.83
CA ASN A 35 6.34 28.91 0.28
C ASN A 35 5.48 28.12 1.26
N HIS A 36 5.31 28.60 2.50
CA HIS A 36 4.55 27.96 3.57
C HIS A 36 5.01 26.54 3.87
N THR A 37 6.32 26.29 3.86
CA THR A 37 6.90 24.95 4.06
C THR A 37 7.59 24.84 5.40
N LEU A 38 7.26 23.78 6.16
CA LEU A 38 8.01 23.35 7.34
C LEU A 38 8.89 22.15 6.97
N THR A 39 10.19 22.24 7.22
CA THR A 39 11.17 21.20 6.88
C THR A 39 12.01 20.81 8.08
N TRP A 40 12.14 19.51 8.33
CA TRP A 40 13.09 18.94 9.29
C TRP A 40 14.11 18.11 8.50
N GLN A 41 15.40 18.42 8.63
CA GLN A 41 16.44 17.82 7.81
C GLN A 41 17.78 17.74 8.53
N GLY A 42 18.76 17.08 7.89
CA GLY A 42 20.13 17.00 8.40
C GLY A 42 20.28 16.05 9.59
N VAL A 43 19.52 14.95 9.61
CA VAL A 43 19.55 13.93 10.67
C VAL A 43 20.13 12.61 10.13
N PRO A 44 21.40 12.59 9.65
CA PRO A 44 22.02 11.36 9.16
C PRO A 44 22.18 10.37 10.31
N ASP A 45 21.86 9.10 10.06
CA ASP A 45 21.92 7.99 11.04
C ASP A 45 21.06 8.18 12.31
N GLY A 46 20.31 9.28 12.41
CA GLY A 46 19.43 9.60 13.52
C GLY A 46 17.98 9.18 13.27
N VAL A 47 17.11 9.52 14.22
CA VAL A 47 15.70 9.12 14.18
C VAL A 47 14.82 10.33 14.47
N VAL A 48 13.89 10.62 13.57
CA VAL A 48 12.77 11.53 13.84
C VAL A 48 11.64 10.71 14.47
N LYS A 49 11.23 11.06 15.69
CA LYS A 49 10.13 10.40 16.41
C LYS A 49 8.99 11.39 16.63
N ILE A 50 7.77 10.97 16.29
CA ILE A 50 6.54 11.65 16.66
C ILE A 50 5.81 10.73 17.64
N LEU A 51 5.61 11.21 18.87
CA LEU A 51 5.01 10.44 19.97
C LEU A 51 3.76 11.17 20.43
N GLY A 52 2.62 10.48 20.41
CA GLY A 52 1.35 10.97 20.93
C GLY A 52 0.87 10.06 22.06
N GLU A 53 0.46 10.63 23.19
CA GLU A 53 -0.04 9.86 24.34
C GLU A 53 -1.47 9.34 24.12
N SER A 54 -2.22 9.99 23.23
CA SER A 54 -3.60 9.63 22.90
C SER A 54 -3.79 9.44 21.41
N GLU A 55 -3.52 10.48 20.62
CA GLU A 55 -3.84 10.50 19.19
C GLU A 55 -2.84 11.35 18.40
N ILE A 56 -2.61 10.97 17.15
CA ILE A 56 -1.89 11.75 16.14
C ILE A 56 -2.75 11.74 14.89
N GLU A 57 -3.15 12.93 14.43
CA GLU A 57 -3.88 13.10 13.17
C GLU A 57 -3.01 13.84 12.14
N ILE A 58 -3.09 13.40 10.88
CA ILE A 58 -2.40 14.04 9.75
C ILE A 58 -3.45 14.33 8.67
N PHE A 59 -3.74 15.61 8.46
CA PHE A 59 -4.70 16.08 7.46
C PHE A 59 -3.99 16.71 6.27
N GLY A 60 -4.16 16.14 5.08
CA GLY A 60 -3.71 16.72 3.81
C GLY A 60 -4.89 17.34 3.07
N ARG A 61 -4.75 18.60 2.61
CA ARG A 61 -5.76 19.23 1.74
C ARG A 61 -5.74 18.68 0.31
N ALA A 62 -4.56 18.28 -0.15
CA ALA A 62 -4.35 17.69 -1.48
C ALA A 62 -3.80 16.28 -1.31
N ASP A 63 -2.51 16.16 -1.02
CA ASP A 63 -1.82 14.87 -0.94
C ASP A 63 -1.10 14.70 0.40
N VAL A 64 -0.99 13.44 0.84
CA VAL A 64 -0.05 12.97 1.86
C VAL A 64 0.78 11.87 1.23
N THR A 65 2.10 12.05 1.18
CA THR A 65 3.02 11.09 0.56
C THR A 65 4.05 10.62 1.55
N ILE A 66 4.28 9.30 1.59
CA ILE A 66 5.33 8.66 2.39
C ILE A 66 6.20 7.84 1.43
N ASN A 67 7.46 8.23 1.30
CA ASN A 67 8.43 7.55 0.45
C ASN A 67 9.58 7.01 1.32
N SER A 68 10.09 5.83 0.97
CA SER A 68 11.24 5.21 1.62
C SER A 68 12.06 4.48 0.56
N GLU A 69 13.38 4.55 0.66
CA GLU A 69 14.30 3.80 -0.21
C GLU A 69 14.42 2.32 0.19
N ASN A 70 13.91 1.95 1.37
CA ASN A 70 14.03 0.60 1.89
C ASN A 70 12.66 0.02 2.28
N VAL A 71 12.08 0.50 3.39
CA VAL A 71 10.83 -0.06 3.94
C VAL A 71 9.93 1.04 4.46
N VAL A 72 8.62 0.89 4.24
CA VAL A 72 7.55 1.59 4.97
C VAL A 72 6.75 0.53 5.73
N ASN A 73 6.70 0.65 7.06
CA ASN A 73 5.97 -0.27 7.92
C ASN A 73 4.74 0.43 8.52
N ILE A 74 3.57 -0.24 8.45
CA ILE A 74 2.34 0.22 9.10
C ILE A 74 1.86 -0.90 10.03
N HIS A 75 1.77 -0.59 11.32
CA HIS A 75 1.35 -1.53 12.35
C HIS A 75 0.18 -0.95 13.14
N GLY A 76 -1.02 -1.47 12.93
CA GLY A 76 -2.19 -1.21 13.76
C GLY A 76 -2.35 -2.35 14.75
N GLY A 77 -2.11 -2.11 16.04
CA GLY A 77 -2.17 -3.18 17.07
C GLY A 77 -3.52 -3.91 17.13
N LYS A 78 -4.59 -3.30 16.63
CA LYS A 78 -5.93 -3.91 16.52
C LYS A 78 -6.54 -3.78 15.12
N LEU A 79 -6.35 -2.64 14.46
CA LEU A 79 -6.97 -2.33 13.17
C LEU A 79 -6.04 -1.44 12.35
N ILE A 80 -5.90 -1.78 11.08
CA ILE A 80 -5.47 -0.87 10.03
C ILE A 80 -6.68 -0.72 9.12
N ASN A 81 -7.16 0.51 8.91
CA ASN A 81 -8.31 0.80 8.06
C ASN A 81 -7.86 1.72 6.92
N ALA A 82 -8.24 1.38 5.69
CA ALA A 82 -8.10 2.23 4.52
C ALA A 82 -9.48 2.37 3.90
N ASP A 83 -10.00 3.59 3.89
CA ASP A 83 -11.32 3.94 3.36
C ASP A 83 -11.12 5.03 2.30
N ALA A 84 -11.38 4.68 1.04
CA ALA A 84 -11.18 5.54 -0.12
C ALA A 84 -11.98 5.00 -1.31
N ASP A 85 -12.31 5.87 -2.27
CA ASP A 85 -12.92 5.47 -3.54
C ASP A 85 -12.06 4.46 -4.32
N ILE A 86 -10.72 4.60 -4.20
CA ILE A 86 -9.75 3.73 -4.85
C ILE A 86 -8.61 3.43 -3.88
N ILE A 87 -8.32 2.15 -3.68
CA ILE A 87 -7.13 1.65 -3.00
C ILE A 87 -6.33 0.82 -4.00
N ASN A 88 -5.16 1.32 -4.38
CA ASN A 88 -4.25 0.65 -5.29
C ASN A 88 -3.05 0.08 -4.53
N VAL A 89 -2.85 -1.24 -4.62
CA VAL A 89 -1.67 -1.92 -4.09
C VAL A 89 -0.93 -2.58 -5.24
N THR A 90 0.31 -2.17 -5.46
CA THR A 90 1.18 -2.73 -6.49
C THR A 90 2.48 -3.19 -5.85
N ALA A 91 2.89 -4.42 -6.13
CA ALA A 91 4.20 -4.95 -5.76
C ALA A 91 4.80 -5.67 -6.97
N THR A 92 6.13 -5.60 -7.11
CA THR A 92 6.87 -6.28 -8.19
C THR A 92 7.16 -7.75 -7.88
N ASP A 93 7.25 -8.09 -6.59
CA ASP A 93 7.50 -9.43 -6.12
C ASP A 93 6.21 -10.05 -5.56
N THR A 94 5.80 -9.64 -4.35
CA THR A 94 4.74 -10.32 -3.62
C THR A 94 3.82 -9.34 -2.86
N ILE A 95 2.51 -9.62 -2.89
CA ILE A 95 1.51 -9.07 -1.95
C ILE A 95 1.00 -10.22 -1.09
N ASN A 96 1.22 -10.17 0.22
CA ASN A 96 0.76 -11.18 1.17
C ASN A 96 -0.38 -10.63 2.03
N ALA A 97 -1.50 -11.34 2.09
CA ALA A 97 -2.59 -11.09 3.02
C ALA A 97 -2.87 -12.37 3.82
N HIS A 98 -2.73 -12.30 5.14
CA HIS A 98 -2.92 -13.43 6.04
C HIS A 98 -3.77 -13.01 7.24
N ALA A 99 -4.88 -13.70 7.43
CA ALA A 99 -5.80 -13.53 8.55
C ALA A 99 -6.66 -14.79 8.67
N ASP A 100 -7.36 -14.95 9.80
CA ASP A 100 -8.37 -16.00 9.96
C ASP A 100 -9.47 -15.90 8.89
N LEU A 101 -9.78 -14.67 8.44
CA LEU A 101 -10.69 -14.37 7.35
C LEU A 101 -10.11 -13.28 6.44
N VAL A 102 -9.98 -13.59 5.16
CA VAL A 102 -9.76 -12.60 4.09
C VAL A 102 -11.03 -12.57 3.25
N ASN A 103 -11.73 -11.44 3.26
CA ASN A 103 -13.00 -11.27 2.55
C ASN A 103 -12.87 -10.20 1.47
N VAL A 104 -13.32 -10.52 0.25
CA VAL A 104 -13.36 -9.59 -0.88
C VAL A 104 -14.81 -9.51 -1.36
N ILE A 105 -15.43 -8.35 -1.15
CA ILE A 105 -16.80 -8.08 -1.59
C ILE A 105 -16.74 -7.01 -2.68
N ALA A 106 -17.27 -7.33 -3.86
CA ALA A 106 -17.44 -6.36 -4.94
C ALA A 106 -18.88 -6.39 -5.43
N THR A 107 -19.45 -5.21 -5.71
CA THR A 107 -20.81 -5.07 -6.26
C THR A 107 -20.87 -5.39 -7.75
N SER A 108 -19.77 -5.15 -8.48
CA SER A 108 -19.68 -5.42 -9.91
C SER A 108 -18.91 -6.71 -10.22
N SER A 109 -17.64 -6.79 -9.81
CA SER A 109 -16.80 -7.94 -10.15
C SER A 109 -15.56 -8.04 -9.28
N VAL A 110 -15.11 -9.27 -9.04
CA VAL A 110 -13.74 -9.58 -8.61
C VAL A 110 -13.05 -10.26 -9.78
N SER A 111 -11.88 -9.75 -10.18
CA SER A 111 -11.07 -10.35 -11.25
C SER A 111 -9.71 -10.78 -10.70
N VAL A 112 -9.32 -12.02 -10.99
CA VAL A 112 -7.99 -12.55 -10.68
C VAL A 112 -7.38 -13.04 -11.98
N THR A 113 -6.26 -12.44 -12.37
CA THR A 113 -5.51 -12.83 -13.57
C THR A 113 -4.10 -13.19 -13.15
N ALA A 114 -3.63 -14.36 -13.56
CA ALA A 114 -2.25 -14.78 -13.35
C ALA A 114 -1.65 -15.30 -14.66
N ALA A 115 -0.42 -14.91 -14.95
CA ALA A 115 0.28 -15.39 -16.14
C ALA A 115 0.58 -16.91 -16.07
N ASN A 116 0.91 -17.40 -14.87
CA ASN A 116 1.34 -18.79 -14.66
C ASN A 116 0.28 -19.62 -13.96
N ARG A 117 -0.15 -19.20 -12.76
CA ARG A 117 -1.02 -20.02 -11.90
C ARG A 117 -1.82 -19.17 -10.93
N ILE A 118 -3.09 -19.54 -10.76
CA ILE A 118 -3.89 -19.21 -9.58
C ILE A 118 -3.96 -20.49 -8.73
N SER A 119 -3.60 -20.41 -7.46
CA SER A 119 -3.69 -21.54 -6.54
C SER A 119 -4.60 -21.20 -5.38
N LEU A 120 -5.62 -22.02 -5.14
CA LEU A 120 -6.56 -21.88 -4.05
C LEU A 120 -6.50 -23.15 -3.19
N THR A 121 -6.28 -22.98 -1.90
CA THR A 121 -6.29 -24.09 -0.94
C THR A 121 -7.29 -23.76 0.15
N ALA A 122 -8.40 -24.48 0.19
CA ALA A 122 -9.46 -24.28 1.17
C ALA A 122 -10.20 -25.60 1.41
N GLN A 123 -10.89 -25.70 2.56
CA GLN A 123 -11.80 -26.81 2.82
C GLN A 123 -12.95 -26.83 1.80
N THR A 124 -13.41 -25.64 1.40
CA THR A 124 -14.48 -25.46 0.41
C THR A 124 -14.11 -24.29 -0.52
N ILE A 125 -14.33 -24.47 -1.82
CA ILE A 125 -14.27 -23.41 -2.83
C ILE A 125 -15.63 -23.39 -3.54
N SER A 126 -16.30 -22.24 -3.55
CA SER A 126 -17.61 -22.07 -4.18
C SER A 126 -17.67 -20.76 -4.95
N ALA A 127 -18.31 -20.77 -6.12
CA ALA A 127 -18.56 -19.57 -6.93
C ALA A 127 -20.06 -19.50 -7.27
N TRP A 128 -20.67 -18.32 -7.14
CA TRP A 128 -22.10 -18.12 -7.39
C TRP A 128 -22.36 -16.75 -8.01
N ALA A 129 -23.22 -16.69 -9.03
CA ALA A 129 -23.62 -15.47 -9.73
C ALA A 129 -25.16 -15.44 -9.91
N PRO A 130 -25.88 -14.45 -9.35
CA PRO A 130 -27.34 -14.37 -9.47
C PRO A 130 -27.85 -13.67 -10.76
N GLY A 131 -28.32 -14.47 -11.74
CA GLY A 131 -29.25 -14.08 -12.84
C GLY A 131 -28.63 -13.30 -14.03
N THR A 132 -28.91 -13.56 -15.31
CA THR A 132 -30.11 -14.12 -15.97
C THR A 132 -29.77 -14.86 -17.29
N ARG A 133 -30.50 -15.97 -17.52
CA ARG A 133 -30.58 -16.90 -18.68
C ARG A 133 -29.51 -18.00 -18.83
N SER A 134 -29.83 -19.12 -18.18
CA SER A 134 -30.01 -20.46 -18.78
C SER A 134 -29.19 -20.79 -20.02
N ASN A 135 -28.21 -21.67 -19.84
CA ASN A 135 -28.23 -22.95 -20.54
C ASN A 135 -28.03 -24.08 -19.51
N ASN A 136 -28.96 -25.04 -19.49
CA ASN A 136 -28.72 -26.32 -18.84
C ASN A 136 -27.59 -27.04 -19.61
N VAL A 137 -26.55 -27.43 -18.86
CA VAL A 137 -25.38 -28.24 -19.23
C VAL A 137 -24.32 -27.56 -20.13
N ALA A 138 -23.10 -27.44 -19.57
CA ALA A 138 -21.78 -27.17 -20.18
C ALA A 138 -21.42 -25.73 -20.59
N ALA A 139 -20.15 -25.34 -20.29
CA ALA A 139 -19.42 -24.09 -20.57
C ALA A 139 -19.63 -22.92 -19.57
N ASP A 140 -18.65 -22.37 -18.84
CA ASP A 140 -17.19 -22.39 -19.00
C ASP A 140 -16.47 -22.18 -17.64
N LEU A 141 -16.21 -23.26 -16.89
CA LEU A 141 -14.89 -23.38 -16.28
C LEU A 141 -14.00 -23.92 -17.41
N GLN A 142 -13.46 -23.03 -18.24
CA GLN A 142 -12.42 -23.42 -19.20
C GLN A 142 -11.14 -23.69 -18.41
N TRP A 143 -11.01 -24.90 -17.88
CA TRP A 143 -9.69 -25.46 -17.63
C TRP A 143 -9.03 -25.64 -18.99
N TYR A 144 -8.21 -24.68 -19.42
CA TYR A 144 -7.29 -24.90 -20.54
C TYR A 144 -6.28 -25.97 -20.09
N ASN A 145 -6.62 -27.24 -20.28
CA ASN A 145 -5.67 -28.34 -20.15
C ASN A 145 -4.88 -28.43 -21.45
N THR A 146 -3.76 -27.70 -21.52
CA THR A 146 -2.80 -27.83 -22.62
C THR A 146 -1.93 -29.07 -22.41
N SER A 147 -2.48 -30.25 -22.67
CA SER A 147 -1.64 -31.42 -23.01
C SER A 147 -2.39 -32.36 -23.94
N TRP A 148 -1.89 -32.45 -25.17
CA TRP A 148 -2.32 -33.37 -26.21
C TRP A 148 -1.97 -34.81 -25.82
N SER A 149 -2.91 -35.75 -25.89
CA SER A 149 -2.82 -37.00 -26.71
C SER A 149 -3.78 -38.12 -26.26
N ASN A 150 -4.52 -38.62 -27.25
CA ASN A 150 -5.10 -39.96 -27.42
C ASN A 150 -6.05 -40.52 -26.35
N ALA A 151 -7.34 -40.22 -26.47
CA ALA A 151 -8.40 -41.09 -25.98
C ALA A 151 -8.86 -42.04 -27.10
N TYR A 152 -8.55 -43.34 -26.95
CA TYR A 152 -9.20 -44.42 -27.69
C TYR A 152 -10.69 -44.47 -27.30
N TYR A 153 -11.58 -44.34 -28.28
CA TYR A 153 -13.01 -44.67 -28.10
C TYR A 153 -13.16 -46.19 -28.02
N ARG A 154 -13.68 -46.71 -26.90
CA ARG A 154 -14.26 -48.05 -26.84
C ARG A 154 -15.75 -47.90 -26.58
N ASP A 155 -16.51 -48.07 -27.66
CA ASP A 155 -17.97 -48.16 -27.65
C ASP A 155 -18.38 -49.44 -26.89
N ILE A 156 -19.19 -49.30 -25.84
CA ILE A 156 -19.84 -50.43 -25.18
C ILE A 156 -21.34 -50.20 -25.30
N SER A 157 -21.87 -50.51 -26.49
CA SER A 157 -23.28 -50.83 -26.66
C SER A 157 -23.45 -51.94 -27.72
N SER A 158 -23.34 -53.20 -27.27
CA SER A 158 -24.13 -54.33 -27.81
C SER A 158 -23.81 -55.65 -27.10
N ARG A 159 -24.60 -55.96 -26.07
CA ARG A 159 -25.44 -57.16 -25.90
C ARG A 159 -25.91 -57.30 -24.46
#